data_AF-G2QZN1-F1
#
_entry.id   AF-G2QZN1-F1
#
_cell.length_a   1.000
_cell.length_b   1.000
_cell.length_c   1.000
_cell.angle_alpha   90.00
_cell.angle_beta   90.00
_cell.angle_gamma   90.00
#
_symmetry.space_group_name_H-M   'P 1'
#
loop_
_entity.id
_entity.type
_entity.pdbx_description
1 polymer ?
#
loop_
_entity_poly.entity_id
_entity_poly.type
_entity_poly.pdbx_seq_one_letter_code
_entity_poly.pdbx_strand_id
1 'polypeptide(L)'
;MDEIRSSADRFFRHVHKWMPFISKKRFYDLHLQPAFRSRPDVVLLLLAIKLITTLPPAGDGDGDGAGAQSGGARTPLYYAVKHFQLEVEGAFSILVLQAGVLVALYELGHGIYPAAYLSIGACARYAHALGIHSGSTVPSRRVLTLVEVEERRRVWWAIVILDRFVSIGCPGRPFATADPSLDDLLPADDAAWDEGTVRHEDLSTLSSPMTSHMSKFALLCQAGRLLGQVLHHLASDDDDDDNSEVWSQLDRTLQSMLAAALNIDRPDHDQITFIYSALVALHAPSLLLPTDHPASNDRALRARAVLDQVISRINANLVERQCFLDRDPEDMSPWGLYFAYRICGAHSHHHHHHHHHHHMRNPQLGTTTPHGTPRGWAATASVVARSLREAFRAIDVRWKVAGVYLRLLEAQEAIHLGG
;
A
#
# COMPACT_ATOMS: atom_id res chain seq x y z
N MET A 1 7.47 -7.64 -31.12
CA MET A 1 8.61 -8.25 -30.39
C MET A 1 9.20 -7.28 -29.40
N ASP A 2 9.54 -6.07 -29.85
CA ASP A 2 10.15 -5.04 -28.99
C ASP A 2 9.20 -4.52 -27.91
N GLU A 3 7.90 -4.41 -28.19
CA GLU A 3 6.92 -3.91 -27.23
C GLU A 3 6.75 -4.81 -25.99
N ILE A 4 6.78 -6.14 -26.17
CA ILE A 4 6.68 -7.10 -25.06
C ILE A 4 7.91 -6.98 -24.16
N ARG A 5 9.11 -6.92 -24.77
CA ARG A 5 10.36 -6.79 -24.01
C ARG A 5 10.43 -5.44 -23.30
N SER A 6 10.02 -4.36 -23.96
CA SER A 6 9.94 -3.02 -23.37
C SER A 6 9.01 -2.99 -22.16
N SER A 7 7.82 -3.59 -22.25
CA SER A 7 6.86 -3.67 -21.13
C SER A 7 7.43 -4.49 -19.96
N ALA A 8 8.11 -5.60 -20.25
CA ALA A 8 8.78 -6.41 -19.24
C ALA A 8 9.93 -5.66 -18.55
N ASP A 9 10.81 -5.03 -19.33
CA ASP A 9 11.94 -4.26 -18.80
C ASP A 9 11.45 -3.12 -17.90
N ARG A 10 10.35 -2.47 -18.28
CA ARG A 10 9.67 -1.44 -17.49
C ARG A 10 9.09 -2.01 -16.20
N PHE A 11 8.42 -3.17 -16.25
CA PHE A 11 7.93 -3.86 -15.05
C PHE A 11 9.05 -4.19 -14.07
N PHE A 12 10.13 -4.82 -14.53
CA PHE A 12 11.26 -5.20 -13.68
C PHE A 12 12.07 -4.00 -13.17
N ARG A 13 12.03 -2.87 -13.89
CA ARG A 13 12.68 -1.63 -13.47
C ARG A 13 11.89 -0.88 -12.41
N HIS A 14 10.56 -0.92 -12.44
CA HIS A 14 9.72 -0.06 -11.62
C HIS A 14 8.88 -0.85 -10.60
N VAL A 15 7.88 -1.61 -11.06
CA VAL A 15 6.92 -2.31 -10.19
C VAL A 15 7.58 -3.43 -9.38
N HIS A 16 8.49 -4.18 -9.99
CA HIS A 16 9.18 -5.30 -9.33
C HIS A 16 10.01 -4.85 -8.12
N LYS A 17 10.53 -3.63 -8.09
CA LYS A 17 11.33 -3.13 -6.97
C LYS A 17 10.57 -3.16 -5.63
N TRP A 18 9.28 -2.87 -5.66
CA TRP A 18 8.43 -2.75 -4.47
C TRP A 18 7.39 -3.88 -4.36
N MET A 19 7.21 -4.68 -5.42
CA MET A 19 6.30 -5.83 -5.44
C MET A 19 6.90 -7.01 -6.26
N PRO A 20 8.01 -7.62 -5.80
CA PRO A 20 8.77 -8.65 -6.52
C PRO A 20 8.17 -10.06 -6.40
N PHE A 21 7.00 -10.33 -6.99
CA PHE A 21 6.36 -11.66 -6.95
C PHE A 21 6.48 -12.50 -8.23
N ILE A 22 7.14 -11.97 -9.27
CA ILE A 22 7.41 -12.68 -10.53
C ILE A 22 8.91 -12.93 -10.63
N SER A 23 9.32 -14.17 -10.90
CA SER A 23 10.74 -14.49 -11.04
C SER A 23 11.31 -13.86 -12.30
N LYS A 24 12.22 -12.90 -12.14
CA LYS A 24 12.90 -12.24 -13.26
C LYS A 24 13.63 -13.26 -14.13
N LYS A 25 14.43 -14.12 -13.51
CA LYS A 25 15.15 -15.19 -14.22
C LYS A 25 14.21 -16.09 -15.03
N ARG A 26 13.19 -16.67 -14.40
CA ARG A 26 12.25 -17.58 -15.08
C ARG A 26 11.45 -16.86 -16.16
N PHE A 27 11.13 -15.58 -15.97
CA PHE A 27 10.43 -14.79 -16.96
C PHE A 27 11.21 -14.66 -18.27
N TYR A 28 12.48 -14.23 -18.21
CA TYR A 28 13.31 -14.11 -19.41
C TYR A 28 13.74 -15.47 -19.96
N ASP A 29 14.11 -16.41 -19.09
CA ASP A 29 14.66 -17.69 -19.49
C ASP A 29 13.59 -18.65 -20.02
N LEU A 30 12.33 -18.56 -19.57
CA LEU A 30 11.26 -19.49 -19.94
C LEU A 30 10.10 -18.78 -20.64
N HIS A 31 9.46 -17.82 -20.00
CA HIS A 31 8.19 -17.25 -20.48
C HIS A 31 8.34 -16.39 -21.73
N LEU A 32 9.51 -15.77 -21.92
CA LEU A 32 9.84 -15.06 -23.16
C LEU A 32 10.42 -15.97 -24.26
N GLN A 33 10.58 -17.28 -24.07
CA GLN A 33 11.02 -18.13 -25.19
C GLN A 33 9.89 -18.32 -26.22
N PRO A 34 10.18 -18.33 -27.53
CA PRO A 34 9.17 -18.46 -28.58
C PRO A 34 8.21 -19.65 -28.39
N ALA A 35 8.72 -20.77 -27.85
CA ALA A 35 7.95 -21.99 -27.62
C ALA A 35 6.80 -21.84 -26.61
N PHE A 36 6.91 -20.91 -25.65
CA PHE A 36 5.92 -20.77 -24.57
C PHE A 36 5.02 -19.53 -24.72
N ARG A 37 5.36 -18.59 -25.61
CA ARG A 37 4.62 -17.33 -25.78
C ARG A 37 3.19 -17.49 -26.27
N SER A 38 2.86 -18.61 -26.92
CA SER A 38 1.50 -18.88 -27.40
C SER A 38 0.62 -19.54 -26.35
N ARG A 39 1.16 -19.89 -25.17
CA ARG A 39 0.35 -20.47 -24.10
C ARG A 39 -0.57 -19.41 -23.50
N PRO A 40 -1.85 -19.71 -23.27
CA PRO A 40 -2.84 -18.73 -22.83
C PRO A 40 -2.47 -18.07 -21.49
N ASP A 41 -1.90 -18.84 -20.56
CA ASP A 41 -1.44 -18.36 -19.26
C ASP A 41 -0.26 -17.37 -19.36
N VAL A 42 0.70 -17.65 -20.26
CA VAL A 42 1.80 -16.73 -20.59
C VAL A 42 1.27 -15.47 -21.25
N VAL A 43 0.37 -15.59 -22.24
CA VAL A 43 -0.23 -14.43 -22.92
C VAL A 43 -0.95 -13.53 -21.93
N LEU A 44 -1.73 -14.10 -21.00
CA LEU A 44 -2.42 -13.33 -19.97
C LEU A 44 -1.43 -12.56 -19.09
N LEU A 45 -0.36 -13.21 -18.63
CA LEU A 45 0.67 -12.55 -17.84
C LEU A 45 1.34 -11.39 -18.59
N LEU A 46 1.68 -11.58 -19.87
CA LEU A 46 2.27 -10.53 -20.71
C LEU A 46 1.30 -9.35 -20.90
N LEU A 47 0.01 -9.62 -21.10
CA LEU A 47 -1.02 -8.58 -21.20
C LEU A 47 -1.21 -7.83 -19.88
N ALA A 48 -1.17 -8.52 -18.73
CA ALA A 48 -1.25 -7.89 -17.42
C ALA A 48 -0.01 -7.04 -17.10
N ILE A 49 1.19 -7.50 -17.50
CA ILE A 49 2.44 -6.71 -17.43
C ILE A 49 2.34 -5.47 -18.32
N LYS A 50 1.82 -5.60 -19.55
CA LYS A 50 1.57 -4.46 -20.43
C LYS A 50 0.59 -3.49 -19.77
N LEU A 51 -0.51 -3.99 -19.22
CA LEU A 51 -1.53 -3.18 -18.56
C LEU A 51 -0.97 -2.36 -17.40
N ILE A 52 -0.28 -3.00 -16.44
CA ILE A 52 0.24 -2.32 -15.25
C ILE A 52 1.35 -1.31 -15.58
N THR A 53 2.06 -1.50 -16.69
CA THR A 53 3.14 -0.60 -17.15
C THR A 53 2.67 0.44 -18.16
N THR A 54 1.45 0.38 -18.65
CA THR A 54 0.91 1.40 -19.56
C THR A 54 0.40 2.59 -18.77
N LEU A 55 0.91 3.79 -19.07
CA LEU A 55 0.34 5.02 -18.50
C LEU A 55 -1.06 5.24 -19.08
N PRO A 56 -2.05 5.60 -18.25
CA PRO A 56 -3.35 6.02 -18.76
C PRO A 56 -3.17 7.19 -19.75
N PRO A 57 -4.02 7.28 -20.78
CA PRO A 57 -4.04 8.45 -21.64
C PRO A 57 -4.23 9.72 -20.79
N ALA A 58 -3.54 10.81 -21.15
CA ALA A 58 -3.83 12.10 -20.56
C ALA A 58 -5.31 12.42 -20.84
N GLY A 59 -6.08 12.70 -19.80
CA GLY A 59 -7.44 13.18 -20.00
C GLY A 59 -7.33 14.58 -20.57
N ASP A 60 -7.81 14.79 -21.79
CA ASP A 60 -8.00 16.14 -22.32
C ASP A 60 -8.95 16.87 -21.36
N GLY A 61 -8.40 17.81 -20.60
CA GLY A 61 -9.16 18.70 -19.75
C GLY A 61 -9.83 19.73 -20.64
N ASP A 62 -11.08 19.46 -21.04
CA ASP A 62 -12.10 20.46 -21.39
C ASP A 62 -13.40 19.72 -21.73
N GLY A 63 -14.31 19.68 -20.75
CA GLY A 63 -15.60 19.01 -20.89
C GLY A 63 -16.51 19.41 -19.74
N ASP A 64 -17.09 20.61 -19.86
CA ASP A 64 -18.19 21.11 -19.03
C ASP A 64 -19.33 20.07 -18.93
N GLY A 65 -19.83 19.88 -17.71
CA GLY A 65 -21.19 19.41 -17.47
C GLY A 65 -21.44 17.91 -17.65
N ALA A 66 -21.88 17.27 -16.56
CA ALA A 66 -22.77 16.11 -16.55
C ALA A 66 -22.42 14.97 -17.55
N GLY A 67 -21.35 14.24 -17.27
CA GLY A 67 -21.07 12.97 -17.96
C GLY A 67 -19.60 12.71 -18.30
N ALA A 68 -18.64 13.33 -17.60
CA ALA A 68 -17.21 13.14 -17.79
C ALA A 68 -16.79 11.67 -17.65
N GLN A 69 -16.90 10.90 -18.73
CA GLN A 69 -16.06 9.74 -19.01
C GLN A 69 -14.67 10.29 -19.32
N SER A 70 -14.01 10.82 -18.29
CA SER A 70 -12.60 11.17 -18.28
C SER A 70 -11.83 10.00 -18.89
N GLY A 71 -10.96 10.23 -19.89
CA GLY A 71 -10.15 9.23 -20.58
C GLY A 71 -9.47 8.28 -19.58
N GLY A 72 -10.18 7.18 -19.26
CA GLY A 72 -10.12 6.63 -17.91
C GLY A 72 -9.22 5.43 -17.78
N ALA A 73 -8.83 5.11 -16.55
CA ALA A 73 -8.11 3.88 -16.23
C ALA A 73 -8.89 2.59 -16.62
N ARG A 74 -10.17 2.69 -16.99
CA ARG A 74 -10.91 1.59 -17.62
C ARG A 74 -10.66 1.58 -19.14
N THR A 75 -9.45 1.24 -19.53
CA THR A 75 -9.02 1.21 -20.93
C THR A 75 -9.54 -0.03 -21.67
N PRO A 76 -9.56 -0.04 -23.01
CA PRO A 76 -9.85 -1.26 -23.77
C PRO A 76 -8.93 -2.43 -23.42
N LEU A 77 -7.65 -2.15 -23.12
CA LEU A 77 -6.70 -3.16 -22.67
C LEU A 77 -7.10 -3.75 -21.31
N TYR A 78 -7.55 -2.92 -20.37
CA TYR A 78 -8.06 -3.39 -19.07
C TYR A 78 -9.22 -4.38 -19.26
N TYR A 79 -10.22 -4.03 -20.07
CA TYR A 79 -11.35 -4.93 -20.35
C TYR A 79 -10.91 -6.21 -21.07
N ALA A 80 -10.02 -6.10 -22.06
CA ALA A 80 -9.50 -7.26 -22.76
C ALA A 80 -8.77 -8.23 -21.81
N VAL A 81 -7.95 -7.72 -20.90
CA VAL A 81 -7.25 -8.53 -19.89
C VAL A 81 -8.26 -9.20 -18.95
N LYS A 82 -9.27 -8.47 -18.45
CA LYS A 82 -10.31 -9.02 -17.57
C LYS A 82 -11.11 -10.13 -18.25
N HIS A 83 -11.53 -9.93 -19.49
CA HIS A 83 -12.26 -10.94 -20.26
C HIS A 83 -11.39 -12.17 -20.52
N PHE A 84 -10.15 -11.96 -20.99
CA PHE A 84 -9.24 -13.06 -21.26
C PHE A 84 -8.88 -13.84 -19.99
N GLN A 85 -8.77 -13.17 -18.84
CA GLN A 85 -8.56 -13.83 -17.54
C GLN A 85 -9.65 -14.87 -17.23
N LEU A 86 -10.92 -14.54 -17.51
CA LEU A 86 -12.04 -15.48 -17.30
C LEU A 86 -11.94 -16.69 -18.24
N GLU A 87 -11.47 -16.51 -19.47
CA GLU A 87 -11.32 -17.61 -20.44
C GLU A 87 -10.22 -18.60 -20.03
N VAL A 88 -9.19 -18.12 -19.32
CA VAL A 88 -8.01 -18.93 -18.97
C VAL A 88 -7.99 -19.37 -17.50
N GLU A 89 -8.95 -18.97 -16.67
CA GLU A 89 -8.93 -19.24 -15.24
C GLU A 89 -8.88 -20.74 -14.92
N GLY A 90 -9.54 -21.56 -15.75
CA GLY A 90 -9.54 -23.03 -15.64
C GLY A 90 -8.18 -23.70 -15.85
N ALA A 91 -7.14 -22.97 -16.28
CA ALA A 91 -5.80 -23.52 -16.44
C ALA A 91 -5.09 -23.83 -15.11
N PHE A 92 -5.59 -23.30 -13.98
CA PHE A 92 -4.99 -23.44 -12.65
C PHE A 92 -3.45 -23.34 -12.67
N SER A 93 -2.94 -22.19 -13.14
CA SER A 93 -1.50 -21.93 -13.25
C SER A 93 -1.07 -20.73 -12.40
N ILE A 94 0.18 -20.74 -11.94
CA ILE A 94 0.75 -19.60 -11.20
C ILE A 94 0.79 -18.32 -12.05
N LEU A 95 0.93 -18.43 -13.38
CA LEU A 95 0.98 -17.26 -14.26
C LEU A 95 -0.37 -16.55 -14.34
N VAL A 96 -1.47 -17.31 -14.32
CA VAL A 96 -2.83 -16.75 -14.23
C VAL A 96 -3.03 -16.05 -12.90
N LEU A 97 -2.55 -16.63 -11.80
CA LEU A 97 -2.58 -15.99 -10.49
C LEU A 97 -1.76 -14.69 -10.46
N GLN A 98 -0.53 -14.72 -10.98
CA GLN A 98 0.34 -13.54 -11.08
C GLN A 98 -0.31 -12.43 -11.91
N ALA A 99 -0.93 -12.78 -13.04
CA ALA A 99 -1.68 -11.83 -13.85
C ALA A 99 -2.87 -11.23 -13.08
N GLY A 100 -3.61 -12.05 -12.33
CA GLY A 100 -4.70 -11.59 -11.46
C GLY A 100 -4.23 -10.60 -10.40
N VAL A 101 -3.07 -10.85 -9.78
CA VAL A 101 -2.46 -9.92 -8.80
C VAL A 101 -2.09 -8.59 -9.46
N LEU A 102 -1.51 -8.61 -10.66
CA LEU A 102 -1.21 -7.39 -11.42
C LEU A 102 -2.48 -6.58 -11.77
N VAL A 103 -3.55 -7.27 -12.16
CA VAL A 103 -4.85 -6.65 -12.46
C VAL A 103 -5.46 -6.03 -11.19
N ALA A 104 -5.42 -6.74 -10.07
CA ALA A 104 -5.89 -6.22 -8.79
C ALA A 104 -5.09 -4.97 -8.35
N LEU A 105 -3.77 -4.99 -8.54
CA LEU A 105 -2.89 -3.87 -8.27
C LEU A 105 -3.16 -2.66 -9.19
N TYR A 106 -3.45 -2.92 -10.47
CA TYR A 106 -3.90 -1.90 -11.42
C TYR A 106 -5.20 -1.24 -10.94
N GLU A 107 -6.21 -2.05 -10.61
CA GLU A 107 -7.49 -1.56 -10.12
C GLU A 107 -7.33 -0.74 -8.84
N LEU A 108 -6.47 -1.19 -7.92
CA LEU A 108 -6.15 -0.46 -6.68
C LEU A 108 -5.49 0.89 -6.97
N GLY A 109 -4.41 0.93 -7.74
CA GLY A 109 -3.66 2.16 -8.03
C GLY A 109 -4.42 3.17 -8.90
N HIS A 110 -5.46 2.72 -9.60
CA HIS A 110 -6.36 3.60 -10.36
C HIS A 110 -7.67 3.91 -9.63
N GLY A 111 -7.88 3.44 -8.41
CA GLY A 111 -9.10 3.72 -7.64
C GLY A 111 -10.36 3.07 -8.23
N ILE A 112 -10.22 1.92 -8.89
CA ILE A 112 -11.31 1.15 -9.51
C ILE A 112 -11.98 0.27 -8.44
N TYR A 113 -12.74 0.90 -7.54
CA TYR A 113 -13.56 0.20 -6.54
C TYR A 113 -14.99 -0.04 -7.08
N PRO A 114 -15.67 -1.17 -6.75
CA PRO A 114 -15.26 -2.29 -5.88
C PRO A 114 -14.41 -3.38 -6.58
N ALA A 115 -14.05 -3.20 -7.85
CA ALA A 115 -13.33 -4.22 -8.63
C ALA A 115 -12.03 -4.67 -7.96
N ALA A 116 -11.21 -3.73 -7.47
CA ALA A 116 -9.95 -4.03 -6.78
C ALA A 116 -10.15 -5.03 -5.62
N TYR A 117 -11.12 -4.76 -4.75
CA TYR A 117 -11.45 -5.63 -3.61
C TYR A 117 -11.86 -7.04 -4.05
N LEU A 118 -12.74 -7.13 -5.06
CA LEU A 118 -13.22 -8.41 -5.57
C LEU A 118 -12.11 -9.20 -6.27
N SER A 119 -11.25 -8.54 -7.05
CA SER A 119 -10.12 -9.19 -7.73
C SER A 119 -9.09 -9.73 -6.74
N ILE A 120 -8.79 -9.00 -5.64
CA ILE A 120 -7.92 -9.49 -4.57
C ILE A 120 -8.50 -10.76 -3.95
N GLY A 121 -9.79 -10.76 -3.61
CA GLY A 121 -10.47 -11.94 -3.07
C GLY A 121 -10.52 -13.12 -4.05
N ALA A 122 -10.63 -12.85 -5.36
CA ALA A 122 -10.52 -13.88 -6.40
C ALA A 122 -9.11 -14.48 -6.46
N CYS A 123 -8.06 -13.65 -6.35
CA CYS A 123 -6.67 -14.11 -6.30
C CYS A 123 -6.41 -15.00 -5.07
N ALA A 124 -6.93 -14.63 -3.90
CA ALA A 124 -6.83 -15.45 -2.69
C ALA A 124 -7.45 -16.84 -2.91
N ARG A 125 -8.69 -16.91 -3.43
CA ARG A 125 -9.36 -18.20 -3.73
C ARG A 125 -8.62 -19.01 -4.78
N TYR A 126 -8.07 -18.36 -5.81
CA TYR A 126 -7.27 -19.04 -6.83
C TYR A 126 -5.96 -19.59 -6.26
N ALA A 127 -5.28 -18.85 -5.38
CA ALA A 127 -4.10 -19.31 -4.67
C ALA A 127 -4.39 -20.53 -3.80
N HIS A 128 -5.51 -20.54 -3.06
CA HIS A 128 -5.96 -21.71 -2.32
C HIS A 128 -6.20 -22.92 -3.23
N ALA A 129 -6.83 -22.74 -4.40
CA ALA A 129 -7.03 -23.81 -5.37
C ALA A 129 -5.71 -24.38 -5.93
N LEU A 130 -4.66 -23.56 -6.01
CA LEU A 130 -3.30 -24.01 -6.38
C LEU A 130 -2.49 -24.65 -5.24
N GLY A 131 -3.04 -24.68 -4.02
CA GLY A 131 -2.29 -25.09 -2.83
C GLY A 131 -1.20 -24.09 -2.43
N ILE A 132 -1.37 -22.81 -2.75
CA ILE A 132 -0.45 -21.72 -2.39
C ILE A 132 -1.09 -20.94 -1.23
N HIS A 133 -0.71 -21.29 0.00
CA HIS A 133 -1.10 -20.58 1.23
C HIS A 133 -0.13 -20.91 2.37
N SER A 134 -0.17 -20.09 3.44
CA SER A 134 0.57 -20.30 4.69
C SER A 134 0.43 -21.72 5.25
N GLY A 135 1.53 -22.31 5.72
CA GLY A 135 1.56 -23.66 6.29
C GLY A 135 1.26 -24.83 5.33
N SER A 136 1.06 -24.57 4.04
CA SER A 136 0.63 -25.61 3.11
C SER A 136 1.78 -26.50 2.63
N THR A 137 1.82 -27.73 3.13
CA THR A 137 2.54 -28.85 2.52
C THR A 137 1.64 -29.59 1.53
N VAL A 138 0.99 -28.88 0.59
CA VAL A 138 0.24 -29.61 -0.45
C VAL A 138 1.24 -30.52 -1.16
N PRO A 139 0.98 -31.84 -1.25
CA PRO A 139 1.79 -32.73 -2.05
C PRO A 139 1.70 -32.27 -3.50
N SER A 140 2.69 -31.48 -3.93
CA SER A 140 2.82 -31.13 -5.33
C SER A 140 3.06 -32.44 -6.07
N ARG A 141 2.24 -32.73 -7.08
CA ARG A 141 2.44 -33.90 -7.95
C ARG A 141 3.81 -33.92 -8.63
N ARG A 142 4.52 -32.78 -8.60
CA ARG A 142 5.85 -32.57 -9.18
C ARG A 142 6.79 -31.94 -8.15
N VAL A 143 8.04 -32.38 -8.13
CA VAL A 143 9.13 -31.74 -7.39
C VAL A 143 9.36 -30.32 -7.93
N LEU A 144 9.21 -29.33 -7.05
CA LEU A 144 9.44 -27.92 -7.38
C LEU A 144 10.90 -27.54 -7.08
N THR A 145 11.46 -26.68 -7.91
CA THR A 145 12.73 -26.01 -7.62
C THR A 145 12.55 -24.98 -6.48
N LEU A 146 13.65 -24.59 -5.81
CA LEU A 146 13.59 -23.56 -4.76
C LEU A 146 13.04 -22.23 -5.27
N VAL A 147 13.39 -21.85 -6.51
CA VAL A 147 12.88 -20.64 -7.15
C VAL A 147 11.37 -20.74 -7.36
N GLU A 148 10.82 -21.92 -7.68
CA GLU A 148 9.36 -22.11 -7.82
C GLU A 148 8.63 -22.05 -6.49
N VAL A 149 9.23 -22.60 -5.43
CA VAL A 149 8.69 -22.51 -4.07
C VAL A 149 8.70 -21.05 -3.61
N GLU A 150 9.79 -20.33 -3.85
CA GLU A 150 9.92 -18.91 -3.55
C GLU A 150 8.92 -18.06 -4.35
N GLU A 151 8.72 -18.36 -5.64
CA GLU A 151 7.74 -17.67 -6.49
C GLU A 151 6.33 -17.80 -5.92
N ARG A 152 5.93 -19.01 -5.52
CA ARG A 152 4.63 -19.26 -4.87
C ARG A 152 4.50 -18.48 -3.56
N ARG A 153 5.55 -18.47 -2.73
CA ARG A 153 5.58 -17.75 -1.46
C ARG A 153 5.41 -16.24 -1.66
N ARG A 154 6.15 -15.66 -2.62
CA ARG A 154 6.09 -14.22 -2.90
C ARG A 154 4.72 -13.80 -3.45
N VAL A 155 4.10 -14.63 -4.30
CA VAL A 155 2.73 -14.40 -4.78
C VAL A 155 1.72 -14.44 -3.63
N TRP A 156 1.81 -15.40 -2.72
CA TRP A 156 0.95 -15.46 -1.53
C TRP A 156 1.07 -14.19 -0.69
N TRP A 157 2.28 -13.77 -0.39
CA TRP A 157 2.53 -12.56 0.38
C TRP A 157 2.03 -11.29 -0.31
N ALA A 158 2.15 -11.18 -1.64
CA ALA A 158 1.58 -10.08 -2.39
C ALA A 158 0.05 -10.00 -2.20
N ILE A 159 -0.65 -11.14 -2.21
CA ILE A 159 -2.10 -11.20 -1.97
C ILE A 159 -2.43 -10.76 -0.54
N VAL A 160 -1.71 -11.26 0.47
CA VAL A 160 -1.90 -10.88 1.88
C VAL A 160 -1.73 -9.36 2.05
N ILE A 161 -0.66 -8.78 1.51
CA ILE A 161 -0.39 -7.33 1.58
C ILE A 161 -1.53 -6.54 0.96
N LEU A 162 -2.00 -6.92 -0.23
CA LEU A 162 -3.10 -6.25 -0.92
C LEU A 162 -4.42 -6.36 -0.15
N ASP A 163 -4.73 -7.53 0.41
CA ASP A 163 -5.95 -7.81 1.17
C ASP A 163 -6.02 -6.99 2.47
N ARG A 164 -4.90 -6.84 3.18
CA ARG A 164 -4.81 -5.95 4.34
C ARG A 164 -4.90 -4.48 3.94
N PHE A 165 -4.20 -4.09 2.88
CA PHE A 165 -4.15 -2.70 2.45
C PHE A 165 -5.50 -2.18 1.93
N VAL A 166 -6.21 -2.95 1.10
CA VAL A 166 -7.53 -2.53 0.58
C VAL A 166 -8.58 -2.38 1.69
N SER A 167 -8.36 -3.05 2.82
CA SER A 167 -9.29 -3.08 3.96
C SER A 167 -9.10 -1.93 4.95
N ILE A 168 -8.06 -1.09 4.82
CA ILE A 168 -7.80 0.02 5.76
C ILE A 168 -8.99 1.00 5.84
N GLY A 169 -9.66 1.24 4.71
CA GLY A 169 -10.80 2.16 4.66
C GLY A 169 -12.08 1.63 5.30
N CYS A 170 -12.17 0.33 5.59
CA CYS A 170 -13.35 -0.30 6.17
C CYS A 170 -12.94 -1.41 7.17
N PRO A 171 -12.44 -1.05 8.37
CA PRO A 171 -12.19 -2.03 9.43
C PRO A 171 -13.45 -2.87 9.72
N GLY A 172 -13.25 -4.15 10.05
CA GLY A 172 -14.34 -5.12 10.28
C GLY A 172 -14.83 -5.87 9.05
N ARG A 173 -14.38 -5.48 7.84
CA ARG A 173 -14.59 -6.29 6.65
C ARG A 173 -13.71 -7.56 6.72
N PRO A 174 -14.25 -8.76 6.49
CA PRO A 174 -13.47 -9.99 6.56
C PRO A 174 -12.41 -10.02 5.46
N PHE A 175 -11.21 -10.48 5.85
CA PHE A 175 -10.10 -10.73 4.94
C PHE A 175 -10.36 -11.94 4.05
N ALA A 176 -9.86 -11.89 2.82
CA ALA A 176 -9.88 -13.03 1.91
C ALA A 176 -8.79 -14.06 2.26
N THR A 177 -7.70 -13.64 2.92
CA THR A 177 -6.63 -14.53 3.38
C THR A 177 -6.65 -14.67 4.90
N ALA A 178 -6.33 -15.87 5.39
CA ALA A 178 -6.06 -16.11 6.81
C ALA A 178 -4.89 -15.24 7.32
N ASP A 179 -4.84 -15.04 8.62
CA ASP A 179 -3.72 -14.34 9.25
C ASP A 179 -2.44 -15.17 9.20
N PRO A 180 -1.30 -14.58 8.79
CA PRO A 180 -0.03 -15.28 8.79
C PRO A 180 0.42 -15.73 10.19
N SER A 181 0.88 -16.97 10.29
CA SER A 181 1.47 -17.54 11.51
C SER A 181 2.91 -17.06 11.70
N LEU A 182 3.38 -17.01 12.95
CA LEU A 182 4.78 -16.67 13.26
C LEU A 182 5.80 -17.64 12.63
N ASP A 183 5.38 -18.86 12.29
CA ASP A 183 6.21 -19.88 11.64
C ASP A 183 6.18 -19.77 10.11
N ASP A 184 5.35 -18.89 9.53
CA ASP A 184 5.32 -18.71 8.10
C ASP A 184 6.65 -18.14 7.60
N LEU A 185 7.16 -18.75 6.53
CA LEU A 185 8.39 -18.32 5.89
C LEU A 185 8.18 -16.98 5.19
N LEU A 186 9.16 -16.11 5.39
CA LEU A 186 9.29 -14.86 4.66
C LEU A 186 9.97 -15.08 3.30
N PRO A 187 9.78 -14.15 2.35
CA PRO A 187 10.58 -14.08 1.14
C PRO A 187 12.08 -14.04 1.44
N ALA A 188 12.87 -14.71 0.60
CA ALA A 188 14.33 -14.66 0.65
C ALA A 188 14.87 -13.28 0.26
N ASP A 189 16.21 -13.11 0.29
CA ASP A 189 16.88 -11.92 -0.23
C ASP A 189 16.48 -11.58 -1.69
N ASP A 190 16.32 -10.29 -1.99
CA ASP A 190 15.84 -9.84 -3.30
C ASP A 190 16.90 -9.97 -4.40
N ALA A 191 18.19 -9.86 -4.09
CA ALA A 191 19.26 -10.06 -5.06
C ALA A 191 19.39 -11.55 -5.42
N ALA A 192 19.38 -12.43 -4.42
CA ALA A 192 19.35 -13.88 -4.64
C ALA A 192 18.11 -14.32 -5.44
N TRP A 193 16.97 -13.68 -5.20
CA TRP A 193 15.74 -13.90 -5.97
C TRP A 193 15.89 -13.51 -7.44
N ASP A 194 16.44 -12.33 -7.73
CA ASP A 194 16.62 -11.83 -9.08
C ASP A 194 17.61 -12.67 -9.90
N GLU A 195 18.66 -13.18 -9.27
CA GLU A 195 19.67 -14.07 -9.88
C GLU A 195 19.19 -15.53 -10.00
N GLY A 196 18.14 -15.90 -9.25
CA GLY A 196 17.60 -17.24 -9.10
C GLY A 196 18.52 -18.19 -8.34
N THR A 197 19.23 -17.67 -7.33
CA THR A 197 20.22 -18.38 -6.50
C THR A 197 19.73 -18.62 -5.06
N VAL A 198 18.42 -18.48 -4.82
CA VAL A 198 17.75 -18.67 -3.52
C VAL A 198 18.14 -20.00 -2.85
N ARG A 199 18.54 -19.95 -1.58
CA ARG A 199 18.90 -21.10 -0.76
C ARG A 199 17.96 -21.26 0.43
N HIS A 200 17.86 -22.49 0.95
CA HIS A 200 17.05 -22.78 2.14
C HIS A 200 17.63 -22.17 3.43
N GLU A 201 18.95 -22.08 3.52
CA GLU A 201 19.67 -21.57 4.70
C GLU A 201 19.41 -20.07 4.93
N ASP A 202 19.00 -19.36 3.88
CA ASP A 202 18.75 -17.91 3.90
C ASP A 202 17.29 -17.57 4.29
N LEU A 203 16.45 -18.57 4.57
CA LEU A 203 15.04 -18.36 4.82
C LEU A 203 14.77 -18.00 6.29
N SER A 204 14.16 -16.83 6.50
CA SER A 204 13.64 -16.40 7.80
C SER A 204 12.15 -16.69 7.94
N THR A 205 11.68 -16.83 9.17
CA THR A 205 10.25 -16.87 9.52
C THR A 205 9.75 -15.51 9.97
N LEU A 206 8.43 -15.35 10.11
CA LEU A 206 7.84 -14.14 10.72
C LEU A 206 8.29 -13.88 12.17
N SER A 207 8.63 -14.93 12.92
CA SER A 207 9.20 -14.82 14.27
C SER A 207 10.66 -14.34 14.30
N SER A 208 11.34 -14.31 13.14
CA SER A 208 12.73 -13.86 13.06
C SER A 208 12.82 -12.35 13.34
N PRO A 209 13.80 -11.90 14.14
CA PRO A 209 13.98 -10.47 14.39
C PRO A 209 14.33 -9.75 13.09
N MET A 210 13.94 -8.47 12.98
CA MET A 210 14.35 -7.63 11.86
C MET A 210 15.86 -7.48 11.86
N THR A 211 16.51 -7.84 10.74
CA THR A 211 17.95 -7.65 10.54
C THR A 211 18.21 -6.88 9.26
N SER A 212 19.39 -6.28 9.15
CA SER A 212 19.85 -5.59 7.94
C SER A 212 19.99 -6.51 6.71
N HIS A 213 19.90 -7.83 6.90
CA HIS A 213 20.03 -8.84 5.84
C HIS A 213 18.69 -9.30 5.27
N MET A 214 17.56 -8.86 5.84
CA MET A 214 16.23 -9.21 5.31
C MET A 214 15.92 -8.43 4.03
N SER A 215 15.23 -9.08 3.08
CA SER A 215 14.77 -8.39 1.88
C SER A 215 13.73 -7.32 2.21
N LYS A 216 13.68 -6.29 1.37
CA LYS A 216 12.67 -5.22 1.46
C LYS A 216 11.27 -5.79 1.40
N PHE A 217 11.08 -6.80 0.55
CA PHE A 217 9.80 -7.48 0.44
C PHE A 217 9.45 -8.29 1.70
N ALA A 218 10.41 -8.97 2.34
CA ALA A 218 10.17 -9.64 3.61
C ALA A 218 9.74 -8.68 4.73
N LEU A 219 10.37 -7.51 4.79
CA LEU A 219 9.97 -6.49 5.74
C LEU A 219 8.57 -5.93 5.42
N LEU A 220 8.22 -5.76 4.13
CA LEU A 220 6.85 -5.38 3.74
C LEU A 220 5.82 -6.45 4.15
N CYS A 221 6.18 -7.74 4.08
CA CYS A 221 5.33 -8.84 4.56
C CYS A 221 5.06 -8.77 6.07
N GLN A 222 6.10 -8.47 6.86
CA GLN A 222 5.95 -8.22 8.30
C GLN A 222 5.01 -7.03 8.57
N ALA A 223 5.15 -5.94 7.79
CA ALA A 223 4.29 -4.77 7.91
C ALA A 223 2.82 -5.12 7.55
N GLY A 224 2.62 -5.93 6.51
CA GLY A 224 1.32 -6.47 6.12
C GLY A 224 0.66 -7.27 7.24
N ARG A 225 1.41 -8.15 7.92
CA ARG A 225 0.89 -8.88 9.10
C ARG A 225 0.47 -7.93 10.22
N LEU A 226 1.34 -6.98 10.60
CA LEU A 226 1.02 -6.00 11.65
C LEU A 226 -0.22 -5.18 11.30
N LEU A 227 -0.36 -4.78 10.03
CA LEU A 227 -1.56 -4.09 9.56
C LEU A 227 -2.82 -4.95 9.75
N GLY A 228 -2.76 -6.25 9.46
CA GLY A 228 -3.87 -7.16 9.73
C GLY A 228 -4.27 -7.20 11.20
N GLN A 229 -3.28 -7.25 12.11
CA GLN A 229 -3.53 -7.20 13.56
C GLN A 229 -4.15 -5.86 14.00
N VAL A 230 -3.67 -4.74 13.46
CA VAL A 230 -4.27 -3.42 13.68
C VAL A 230 -5.72 -3.40 13.25
N LEU A 231 -6.03 -3.89 12.04
CA LEU A 231 -7.40 -3.87 11.51
C LEU A 231 -8.35 -4.80 12.27
N HIS A 232 -7.87 -5.94 12.78
CA HIS A 232 -8.65 -6.78 13.68
C HIS A 232 -8.93 -6.09 15.01
N HIS A 233 -7.91 -5.46 15.62
CA HIS A 233 -8.07 -4.68 16.85
C HIS A 233 -9.03 -3.49 16.67
N LEU A 234 -9.02 -2.84 15.51
CA LEU A 234 -9.97 -1.76 15.19
C LEU A 234 -11.40 -2.26 14.92
N ALA A 235 -11.58 -3.55 14.67
CA ALA A 235 -12.88 -4.16 14.41
C ALA A 235 -13.51 -4.77 15.68
N SER A 236 -12.71 -5.08 16.71
CA SER A 236 -13.19 -5.54 18.01
C SER A 236 -13.79 -4.38 18.79
N ASP A 237 -15.06 -4.51 19.16
CA ASP A 237 -15.87 -3.50 19.88
C ASP A 237 -15.63 -3.50 21.41
N ASP A 238 -14.63 -4.23 21.90
CA ASP A 238 -14.44 -4.49 23.33
C ASP A 238 -13.56 -3.41 24.00
N ASP A 239 -14.16 -2.60 24.87
CA ASP A 239 -13.51 -1.64 25.78
C ASP A 239 -12.85 -2.32 27.00
N ASP A 240 -12.26 -3.50 26.80
CA ASP A 240 -11.59 -4.27 27.85
C ASP A 240 -10.12 -3.83 28.05
N ASP A 241 -9.59 -4.05 29.26
CA ASP A 241 -8.21 -3.70 29.64
C ASP A 241 -7.17 -4.43 28.74
N ASP A 242 -7.49 -5.65 28.32
CA ASP A 242 -6.72 -6.45 27.34
C ASP A 242 -6.58 -5.75 25.98
N ASN A 243 -7.61 -4.99 25.57
CA ASN A 243 -7.59 -4.24 24.32
C ASN A 243 -6.56 -3.09 24.36
N SER A 244 -6.35 -2.51 25.55
CA SER A 244 -5.33 -1.47 25.80
C SER A 244 -3.91 -2.03 25.72
N GLU A 245 -3.67 -3.25 26.22
CA GLU A 245 -2.37 -3.91 26.13
C GLU A 245 -2.02 -4.29 24.69
N VAL A 246 -2.97 -4.86 23.95
CA VAL A 246 -2.79 -5.20 22.52
C VAL A 246 -2.45 -3.96 21.70
N TRP A 247 -3.18 -2.85 21.91
CA TRP A 247 -2.89 -1.58 21.25
C TRP A 247 -1.47 -1.09 21.54
N SER A 248 -1.05 -1.12 22.81
CA SER A 248 0.29 -0.68 23.25
C SER A 248 1.40 -1.54 22.65
N GLN A 249 1.18 -2.85 22.56
CA GLN A 249 2.11 -3.77 21.92
C GLN A 249 2.22 -3.47 20.41
N LEU A 250 1.10 -3.29 19.71
CA LEU A 250 1.09 -2.95 18.29
C LEU A 250 1.81 -1.63 18.00
N ASP A 251 1.54 -0.59 18.78
CA ASP A 251 2.20 0.71 18.65
C ASP A 251 3.72 0.59 18.83
N ARG A 252 4.17 -0.07 19.90
CA ARG A 252 5.61 -0.31 20.17
C ARG A 252 6.28 -1.10 19.05
N THR A 253 5.63 -2.16 18.56
CA THR A 253 6.19 -2.99 17.48
C THR A 253 6.28 -2.21 16.17
N LEU A 254 5.24 -1.46 15.79
CA LEU A 254 5.27 -0.62 14.59
C LEU A 254 6.32 0.49 14.69
N GLN A 255 6.46 1.14 15.85
CA GLN A 255 7.49 2.16 16.08
C GLN A 255 8.90 1.60 16.02
N SER A 256 9.14 0.41 16.60
CA SER A 256 10.42 -0.31 16.51
C SER A 256 10.74 -0.67 15.06
N MET A 257 9.76 -1.20 14.34
CA MET A 257 9.87 -1.54 12.93
C MET A 257 10.22 -0.31 12.08
N LEU A 258 9.54 0.80 12.31
CA LEU A 258 9.80 2.07 11.63
C LEU A 258 11.21 2.60 11.92
N ALA A 259 11.64 2.57 13.18
CA ALA A 259 12.97 3.01 13.58
C ALA A 259 14.06 2.17 12.91
N ALA A 260 13.88 0.85 12.86
CA ALA A 260 14.79 -0.06 12.16
C ALA A 260 14.83 0.25 10.64
N ALA A 261 13.67 0.45 9.99
CA ALA A 261 13.61 0.75 8.56
C ALA A 261 14.27 2.08 8.17
N LEU A 262 14.21 3.09 9.06
CA LEU A 262 14.82 4.41 8.84
C LEU A 262 16.33 4.43 9.10
N ASN A 263 16.86 3.50 9.89
CA ASN A 263 18.27 3.42 10.25
C ASN A 263 19.13 2.65 9.23
N ILE A 264 18.55 2.21 8.11
CA ILE A 264 19.27 1.54 7.03
C ILE A 264 19.89 2.59 6.10
N ASP A 265 21.11 2.35 5.60
CA ASP A 265 21.87 3.28 4.73
C ASP A 265 21.07 3.79 3.52
N ARG A 266 20.17 2.95 2.98
CA ARG A 266 19.25 3.29 1.89
C ARG A 266 17.82 2.88 2.29
N PRO A 267 17.06 3.76 2.95
CA PRO A 267 15.72 3.43 3.42
C PRO A 267 14.78 3.13 2.25
N ASP A 268 13.94 2.10 2.42
CA ASP A 268 12.90 1.79 1.46
C ASP A 268 11.64 2.61 1.76
N HIS A 269 11.42 3.65 0.95
CA HIS A 269 10.30 4.58 1.14
C HIS A 269 8.94 3.91 0.96
N ASP A 270 8.82 2.89 0.10
CA ASP A 270 7.55 2.19 -0.11
C ASP A 270 7.22 1.35 1.14
N GLN A 271 8.20 0.62 1.67
CA GLN A 271 8.01 -0.10 2.93
C GLN A 271 7.68 0.85 4.11
N ILE A 272 8.41 1.96 4.23
CA ILE A 272 8.22 2.95 5.29
C ILE A 272 6.82 3.57 5.23
N THR A 273 6.35 3.94 4.04
CA THR A 273 5.00 4.50 3.87
C THR A 273 3.90 3.49 4.20
N PHE A 274 4.15 2.19 3.98
CA PHE A 274 3.24 1.13 4.43
C PHE A 274 3.19 1.03 5.96
N ILE A 275 4.34 1.03 6.65
CA ILE A 275 4.41 1.02 8.12
C ILE A 275 3.70 2.25 8.69
N TYR A 276 3.95 3.42 8.11
CA TYR A 276 3.24 4.63 8.52
C TYR A 276 1.73 4.54 8.30
N SER A 277 1.27 3.92 7.22
CA SER A 277 -0.16 3.71 6.98
C SER A 277 -0.79 2.85 8.09
N ALA A 278 -0.08 1.83 8.57
CA ALA A 278 -0.52 1.01 9.70
C ALA A 278 -0.54 1.79 11.02
N LEU A 279 0.48 2.60 11.30
CA LEU A 279 0.49 3.50 12.47
C LEU A 279 -0.68 4.48 12.42
N VAL A 280 -0.86 5.18 11.30
CA VAL A 280 -1.94 6.15 11.14
C VAL A 280 -3.31 5.48 11.22
N ALA A 281 -3.45 4.23 10.75
CA ALA A 281 -4.67 3.45 10.93
C ALA A 281 -4.94 3.16 12.42
N LEU A 282 -3.95 2.68 13.17
CA LEU A 282 -4.06 2.37 14.60
C LEU A 282 -4.48 3.58 15.44
N HIS A 283 -3.98 4.77 15.09
CA HIS A 283 -4.26 6.01 15.80
C HIS A 283 -5.52 6.74 15.29
N ALA A 284 -6.09 6.33 14.15
CA ALA A 284 -7.19 7.03 13.47
C ALA A 284 -8.44 7.29 14.34
N PRO A 285 -8.96 6.30 15.11
CA PRO A 285 -10.16 6.54 15.92
C PRO A 285 -9.94 7.62 16.97
N SER A 286 -8.74 7.68 17.55
CA SER A 286 -8.37 8.68 18.57
C SER A 286 -8.21 10.08 17.99
N LEU A 287 -8.04 10.22 16.68
CA LEU A 287 -7.94 11.50 15.98
C LEU A 287 -9.31 12.08 15.61
N LEU A 288 -10.35 11.24 15.55
CA LEU A 288 -11.72 11.62 15.17
C LEU A 288 -12.64 11.86 16.38
N LEU A 289 -12.21 11.49 17.60
CA LEU A 289 -12.97 11.67 18.83
C LEU A 289 -12.99 13.15 19.30
N PRO A 290 -14.16 13.71 19.66
CA PRO A 290 -14.26 15.03 20.30
C PRO A 290 -13.55 15.05 21.66
N THR A 291 -12.89 16.18 21.99
CA THR A 291 -12.01 16.37 23.15
C THR A 291 -12.67 16.32 24.55
N ASP A 292 -13.94 15.91 24.67
CA ASP A 292 -14.73 16.08 25.90
C ASP A 292 -14.78 14.83 26.81
N HIS A 293 -14.04 13.74 26.50
CA HIS A 293 -13.96 12.55 27.37
C HIS A 293 -12.62 12.46 28.16
N PRO A 294 -12.64 12.24 29.49
CA PRO A 294 -11.42 12.23 30.31
C PRO A 294 -10.44 11.07 30.00
N ALA A 295 -10.93 9.91 29.56
CA ALA A 295 -10.09 8.79 29.08
C ALA A 295 -9.61 8.98 27.62
N SER A 296 -10.19 9.93 26.89
CA SER A 296 -9.84 10.27 25.50
C SER A 296 -8.58 11.15 25.42
N ASN A 297 -8.22 11.86 26.49
CA ASN A 297 -7.11 12.81 26.47
C ASN A 297 -5.75 12.14 26.23
N ASP A 298 -5.41 11.04 26.91
CA ASP A 298 -4.07 10.43 26.77
C ASP A 298 -3.87 9.70 25.44
N ARG A 299 -4.91 9.01 24.93
CA ARG A 299 -4.85 8.36 23.60
C ARG A 299 -4.83 9.40 22.47
N ALA A 300 -5.64 10.46 22.57
CA ALA A 300 -5.62 11.55 21.60
C ALA A 300 -4.30 12.34 21.63
N LEU A 301 -3.73 12.60 22.81
CA LEU A 301 -2.41 13.23 22.95
C LEU A 301 -1.31 12.37 22.34
N ARG A 302 -1.32 11.05 22.56
CA ARG A 302 -0.38 10.11 21.93
C ARG A 302 -0.54 10.07 20.42
N ALA A 303 -1.77 9.98 19.92
CA ALA A 303 -2.06 10.01 18.49
C ALA A 303 -1.54 11.30 17.82
N ARG A 304 -1.72 12.46 18.48
CA ARG A 304 -1.16 13.74 18.03
C ARG A 304 0.37 13.72 18.05
N ALA A 305 1.00 13.27 19.13
CA ALA A 305 2.46 13.18 19.20
C ALA A 305 3.05 12.28 18.10
N VAL A 306 2.38 11.16 17.78
CA VAL A 306 2.77 10.28 16.68
C VAL A 306 2.61 10.97 15.33
N LEU A 307 1.49 11.65 15.06
CA LEU A 307 1.32 12.45 13.85
C LEU A 307 2.40 13.53 13.72
N ASP A 308 2.72 14.24 14.81
CA ASP A 308 3.74 15.28 14.83
C ASP A 308 5.12 14.72 14.50
N GLN A 309 5.44 13.56 15.09
CA GLN A 309 6.65 12.83 14.79
C GLN A 309 6.70 12.40 13.32
N VAL A 310 5.59 11.89 12.78
CA VAL A 310 5.47 11.47 11.38
C VAL A 310 5.65 12.67 10.45
N ILE A 311 4.94 13.78 10.68
CA ILE A 311 5.01 15.00 9.88
C ILE A 311 6.43 15.60 9.91
N SER A 312 7.05 15.67 11.09
CA SER A 312 8.43 16.16 11.25
C SER A 312 9.42 15.28 10.47
N ARG A 313 9.25 13.95 10.55
CA ARG A 313 10.07 12.99 9.80
C ARG A 313 9.84 13.06 8.29
N ILE A 314 8.60 13.26 7.82
CA ILE A 314 8.31 13.51 6.40
C ILE A 314 9.02 14.78 5.96
N ASN A 315 8.90 15.87 6.72
CA ASN A 315 9.54 17.13 6.35
C ASN A 315 11.07 16.97 6.21
N ALA A 316 11.72 16.37 7.21
CA ALA A 316 13.17 16.19 7.24
C ALA A 316 13.69 15.19 6.19
N ASN A 317 12.93 14.13 5.88
CA ASN A 317 13.40 13.05 5.00
C ASN A 317 12.87 13.13 3.56
N LEU A 318 11.70 13.74 3.33
CA LEU A 318 11.00 13.71 2.05
C LEU A 318 10.89 15.09 1.39
N VAL A 319 10.66 16.16 2.18
CA VAL A 319 10.54 17.52 1.64
C VAL A 319 11.91 18.18 1.52
N GLU A 320 12.69 18.22 2.60
CA GLU A 320 14.01 18.85 2.63
C GLU A 320 15.04 18.13 1.75
N ARG A 321 14.88 16.81 1.56
CA ARG A 321 15.74 16.00 0.69
C ARG A 321 15.16 15.73 -0.71
N GLN A 322 14.01 16.32 -1.04
CA GLN A 322 13.30 16.17 -2.33
C GLN A 322 12.93 14.73 -2.76
N CYS A 323 13.00 13.75 -1.86
CA CYS A 323 12.83 12.33 -2.16
C CYS A 323 11.43 11.93 -2.71
N PHE A 324 10.40 12.78 -2.52
CA PHE A 324 9.03 12.49 -2.98
C PHE A 324 8.66 13.24 -4.27
N LEU A 325 9.18 14.46 -4.48
CA LEU A 325 8.82 15.32 -5.62
C LEU A 325 9.65 15.03 -6.88
N ASP A 326 10.91 14.58 -6.73
CA ASP A 326 11.79 14.24 -7.85
C ASP A 326 11.78 12.74 -8.20
N ARG A 327 10.95 11.95 -7.51
CA ARG A 327 10.85 10.52 -7.78
C ARG A 327 10.11 10.31 -9.10
N ASP A 328 10.64 9.41 -9.93
CA ASP A 328 9.94 8.92 -11.11
C ASP A 328 8.55 8.40 -10.69
N PRO A 329 7.44 8.95 -11.23
CA PRO A 329 6.08 8.51 -10.89
C PRO A 329 5.88 7.01 -11.03
N GLU A 330 6.62 6.37 -11.96
CA GLU A 330 6.54 4.94 -12.20
C GLU A 330 7.10 4.08 -11.07
N ASP A 331 8.10 4.59 -10.35
CA ASP A 331 8.74 3.91 -9.23
C ASP A 331 7.86 3.92 -7.97
N MET A 332 6.76 4.67 -7.96
CA MET A 332 5.98 4.87 -6.75
C MET A 332 4.85 3.86 -6.57
N SER A 333 4.78 3.29 -5.38
CA SER A 333 3.72 2.36 -4.98
C SER A 333 2.37 3.06 -4.68
N PRO A 334 1.23 2.35 -4.83
CA PRO A 334 -0.09 2.88 -4.45
C PRO A 334 -0.24 3.20 -2.96
N TRP A 335 0.50 2.53 -2.07
CA TRP A 335 0.39 2.79 -0.63
C TRP A 335 1.08 4.09 -0.20
N GLY A 336 2.13 4.54 -0.89
CA GLY A 336 2.68 5.88 -0.70
C GLY A 336 1.64 6.99 -0.92
N LEU A 337 0.75 6.81 -1.90
CA LEU A 337 -0.36 7.74 -2.16
C LEU A 337 -1.40 7.75 -1.05
N TYR A 338 -1.83 6.58 -0.60
CA TYR A 338 -2.81 6.48 0.47
C TYR A 338 -2.27 7.08 1.77
N PHE A 339 -1.01 6.81 2.10
CA PHE A 339 -0.34 7.42 3.24
C PHE A 339 -0.38 8.95 3.17
N ALA A 340 0.05 9.52 2.03
CA ALA A 340 0.00 10.97 1.82
C ALA A 340 -1.41 11.53 1.99
N TYR A 341 -2.43 10.81 1.53
CA TYR A 341 -3.83 11.22 1.63
C TYR A 341 -4.27 11.27 3.10
N ARG A 342 -3.92 10.25 3.88
CA ARG A 342 -4.25 10.18 5.31
C ARG A 342 -3.58 11.30 6.12
N ILE A 343 -2.33 11.64 5.81
CA ILE A 343 -1.62 12.75 6.46
C ILE A 343 -2.28 14.09 6.13
N CYS A 344 -2.60 14.34 4.86
CA CYS A 344 -3.32 15.55 4.45
C CYS A 344 -4.68 15.67 5.14
N GLY A 345 -5.45 14.58 5.22
CA GLY A 345 -6.75 14.59 5.90
C GLY A 345 -6.63 14.85 7.41
N ALA A 346 -5.63 14.26 8.08
CA ALA A 346 -5.39 14.51 9.50
C ALA A 346 -5.01 15.98 9.79
N HIS A 347 -4.23 16.60 8.91
CA HIS A 347 -3.90 18.03 9.00
C HIS A 347 -5.15 18.92 8.87
N SER A 348 -6.00 18.68 7.87
CA SER A 348 -7.22 19.45 7.64
C SER A 348 -8.17 19.39 8.85
N HIS A 349 -8.34 18.21 9.46
CA HIS A 349 -9.15 18.06 10.68
C HIS A 349 -8.58 18.84 11.88
N HIS A 350 -7.26 18.79 12.08
CA HIS A 350 -6.62 19.47 13.21
C HIS A 350 -6.72 21.01 13.10
N HIS A 351 -6.49 21.56 11.90
CA HIS A 351 -6.59 23.00 11.66
C HIS A 351 -8.01 23.53 11.96
N HIS A 352 -9.04 22.77 11.60
CA HIS A 352 -10.43 23.14 11.83
C HIS A 352 -10.82 23.13 13.33
N HIS A 353 -10.49 22.06 14.07
CA HIS A 353 -10.77 21.99 15.51
C HIS A 353 -10.13 23.14 16.30
N HIS A 354 -8.91 23.53 15.94
CA HIS A 354 -8.23 24.67 16.58
C HIS A 354 -8.93 26.00 16.30
N HIS A 355 -9.40 26.23 15.07
CA HIS A 355 -10.12 27.47 14.72
C HIS A 355 -11.50 27.57 15.39
N HIS A 356 -12.29 26.50 15.41
CA HIS A 356 -13.62 26.51 16.06
C HIS A 356 -13.55 26.74 17.57
N HIS A 357 -12.64 26.06 18.29
CA HIS A 357 -12.50 26.24 19.73
C HIS A 357 -12.00 27.63 20.12
N HIS A 358 -11.14 28.24 19.31
CA HIS A 358 -10.68 29.61 19.55
C HIS A 358 -11.80 30.64 19.35
N HIS A 359 -12.63 30.44 18.33
CA HIS A 359 -13.69 31.38 17.96
C HIS A 359 -14.87 31.37 18.93
N MET A 360 -15.21 30.21 19.52
CA MET A 360 -16.27 30.12 20.54
C MET A 360 -15.83 30.60 21.93
N ARG A 361 -14.53 30.52 22.26
CA ARG A 361 -14.05 30.80 23.63
C ARG A 361 -13.61 32.25 23.84
N ASN A 362 -13.44 33.06 22.79
CA ASN A 362 -13.15 34.50 22.92
C ASN A 362 -13.35 35.29 21.61
N PRO A 363 -14.47 36.02 21.42
CA PRO A 363 -14.71 36.83 20.22
C PRO A 363 -13.93 38.15 20.14
N GLN A 364 -13.21 38.56 21.20
CA GLN A 364 -12.66 39.92 21.33
C GLN A 364 -11.14 40.04 21.56
N LEU A 365 -10.35 38.98 21.42
CA LEU A 365 -8.89 39.11 21.52
C LEU A 365 -8.19 38.56 20.28
N GLY A 366 -7.66 39.46 19.47
CA GLY A 366 -6.73 39.13 18.41
C GLY A 366 -5.47 38.46 18.97
N THR A 367 -5.04 37.42 18.28
CA THR A 367 -3.64 36.92 18.24
C THR A 367 -2.99 36.51 19.56
N THR A 368 -3.60 35.60 20.34
CA THR A 368 -2.82 34.78 21.29
C THR A 368 -3.33 33.34 21.31
N THR A 369 -2.62 32.45 20.62
CA THR A 369 -2.77 30.99 20.69
C THR A 369 -2.45 30.47 22.11
N PRO A 370 -3.22 29.55 22.71
CA PRO A 370 -3.00 29.08 24.06
C PRO A 370 -1.96 27.95 24.02
N HIS A 371 -1.20 27.84 25.10
CA HIS A 371 -0.06 26.93 25.25
C HIS A 371 -0.32 25.49 24.81
N GLY A 372 0.45 25.00 23.84
CA GLY A 372 0.56 23.57 23.52
C GLY A 372 1.16 23.27 22.15
N THR A 373 0.76 24.01 21.11
CA THR A 373 1.30 23.82 19.75
C THR A 373 2.43 24.84 19.49
N PRO A 374 3.67 24.40 19.24
CA PRO A 374 4.73 25.32 18.87
C PRO A 374 4.34 26.01 17.55
N ARG A 375 4.47 27.35 17.46
CA ARG A 375 4.19 28.12 16.22
C ARG A 375 4.86 27.54 14.97
N GLY A 376 5.95 26.79 15.12
CA GLY A 376 6.63 26.08 14.04
C GLY A 376 5.85 24.88 13.48
N TRP A 377 5.06 24.16 14.29
CA TRP A 377 4.39 22.94 13.85
C TRP A 377 3.33 23.20 12.77
N ALA A 378 2.46 24.20 12.96
CA ALA A 378 1.41 24.51 12.00
C ALA A 378 1.99 24.95 10.64
N ALA A 379 3.12 25.67 10.67
CA ALA A 379 3.85 26.04 9.47
C ALA A 379 4.45 24.81 8.77
N THR A 380 5.14 23.92 9.50
CA THR A 380 5.72 22.69 8.96
C THR A 380 4.64 21.76 8.39
N ALA A 381 3.55 21.54 9.11
CA ALA A 381 2.45 20.68 8.67
C ALA A 381 1.76 21.23 7.41
N SER A 382 1.60 22.56 7.32
CA SER A 382 1.06 23.22 6.11
C SER A 382 1.99 23.07 4.91
N VAL A 383 3.32 23.19 5.11
CA VAL A 383 4.31 22.94 4.05
C VAL A 383 4.24 21.50 3.57
N VAL A 384 4.25 20.52 4.49
CA VAL A 384 4.14 19.10 4.14
C VAL A 384 2.85 18.81 3.39
N ALA A 385 1.69 19.29 3.87
CA ALA A 385 0.41 19.08 3.21
C ALA A 385 0.37 19.67 1.79
N ARG A 386 0.95 20.86 1.59
CA ARG A 386 1.07 21.49 0.26
C ARG A 386 1.94 20.65 -0.67
N SER A 387 3.13 20.24 -0.23
CA SER A 387 4.04 19.42 -1.03
C SER A 387 3.42 18.07 -1.40
N LEU A 388 2.70 17.42 -0.49
CA LEU A 388 1.99 16.18 -0.79
C LEU A 388 0.86 16.35 -1.81
N ARG A 389 0.15 17.48 -1.78
CA ARG A 389 -0.88 17.81 -2.80
C ARG A 389 -0.29 18.07 -4.16
N GLU A 390 0.86 18.76 -4.24
CA GLU A 390 1.60 18.93 -5.48
C GLU A 390 2.05 17.58 -6.05
N ALA A 391 2.54 16.70 -5.19
CA ALA A 391 2.91 15.35 -5.58
C ALA A 391 1.72 14.55 -6.13
N PHE A 392 0.50 14.67 -5.56
CA PHE A 392 -0.69 14.03 -6.15
C PHE A 392 -0.94 14.45 -7.59
N ARG A 393 -0.75 15.74 -7.91
CA ARG A 393 -0.91 16.23 -9.27
C ARG A 393 0.15 15.66 -10.20
N ALA A 394 1.41 15.60 -9.74
CA ALA A 394 2.50 15.00 -10.50
C ALA A 394 2.30 13.50 -10.76
N ILE A 395 1.74 12.78 -9.78
CA ILE A 395 1.57 11.32 -9.85
C ILE A 395 0.30 10.90 -10.59
N ASP A 396 -0.70 11.77 -10.74
CA ASP A 396 -1.95 11.43 -11.44
C ASP A 396 -1.71 10.91 -12.87
N VAL A 397 -0.58 11.27 -13.50
CA VAL A 397 -0.15 10.72 -14.80
C VAL A 397 0.05 9.19 -14.76
N ARG A 398 0.43 8.63 -13.60
CA ARG A 398 0.68 7.21 -13.39
C ARG A 398 -0.46 6.51 -12.66
N TRP A 399 -0.97 7.12 -11.58
CA TRP A 399 -1.96 6.54 -10.68
C TRP A 399 -3.15 7.48 -10.51
N LYS A 400 -4.27 7.14 -11.16
CA LYS A 400 -5.50 7.96 -11.16
C LYS A 400 -6.17 8.06 -9.79
N VAL A 401 -5.81 7.20 -8.84
CA VAL A 401 -6.26 7.35 -7.45
C VAL A 401 -5.73 8.63 -6.81
N ALA A 402 -4.59 9.17 -7.26
CA ALA A 402 -4.06 10.44 -6.77
C ALA A 402 -5.03 11.60 -7.01
N GLY A 403 -5.59 11.72 -8.22
CA GLY A 403 -6.64 12.70 -8.51
C GLY A 403 -7.94 12.47 -7.73
N VAL A 404 -8.28 11.22 -7.40
CA VAL A 404 -9.42 10.90 -6.52
C VAL A 404 -9.17 11.41 -5.10
N TYR A 405 -7.99 11.13 -4.52
CA TYR A 405 -7.64 11.61 -3.19
C TYR A 405 -7.60 13.14 -3.11
N LEU A 406 -7.10 13.82 -4.15
CA LEU A 406 -7.10 15.28 -4.19
C LEU A 406 -8.53 15.85 -4.12
N ARG A 407 -9.45 15.31 -4.94
CA ARG A 407 -10.87 15.73 -4.92
C ARG A 407 -11.55 15.45 -3.59
N LEU A 408 -11.21 14.34 -2.92
CA LEU A 408 -11.75 14.02 -1.59
C LEU A 408 -11.28 15.03 -0.54
N LEU A 409 -10.00 15.41 -0.56
CA LEU A 409 -9.45 16.42 0.34
C LEU A 409 -10.09 17.81 0.09
N GLU A 410 -10.27 18.19 -1.18
CA GLU A 410 -10.95 19.45 -1.56
C GLU A 410 -12.42 19.46 -1.13
N ALA A 411 -13.14 18.35 -1.29
CA ALA A 411 -14.52 18.21 -0.85
C ALA A 411 -14.65 18.30 0.68
N GLN A 412 -13.73 17.69 1.44
CA GLN A 412 -13.69 17.81 2.90
C GLN A 412 -13.50 19.27 3.33
N GLU A 413 -12.58 20.01 2.70
CA GLU A 413 -12.36 21.44 2.99
C GLU A 413 -13.60 22.29 2.67
N ALA A 414 -14.28 22.03 1.55
CA ALA A 414 -15.50 22.75 1.16
C ALA A 414 -16.66 22.55 2.14
N ILE A 415 -16.87 21.31 2.62
CA ILE A 415 -17.89 21.00 3.63
C ILE A 415 -17.61 21.76 4.94
N HIS A 416 -16.35 21.89 5.32
CA HIS A 416 -15.95 22.60 6.54
C HIS A 416 -15.98 24.13 6.44
N LEU A 417 -15.97 24.71 5.22
CA LEU A 417 -16.09 26.16 4.98
C LEU A 417 -17.54 26.64 4.86
N GLY A 418 -18.47 25.74 4.54
CA GLY A 418 -19.90 26.05 4.40
C GLY A 418 -20.75 25.77 5.65
N GLY A 419 -20.16 25.28 6.73
CA GLY A 419 -20.83 24.85 7.97
C GLY A 419 -20.82 25.89 9.09
#